data_AF-A0A959DJ52-F1
#
_entry.id   AF-A0A959DJ52-F1
#
_cell.length_a   1.000
_cell.length_b   1.000
_cell.length_c   1.000
_cell.angle_alpha   90.00
_cell.angle_beta   90.00
_cell.angle_gamma   90.00
#
_symmetry.space_group_name_H-M   'P 1'
#
loop_
_entity.id
_entity.type
_entity.pdbx_description
1 polymer ?
#
loop_
_entity_poly.entity_id
_entity_poly.type
_entity_poly.pdbx_seq_one_letter_code
_entity_poly.pdbx_strand_id
1 'polypeptide(L)'
;MKYTLLILILGLFFHFSANAQGRPTVANRSQKFSGGGMAMVKKKTNPKDKKMGLGGARRPETIENEEVGEAFNTLEEGNWAEAIDQLDDYSDSDPDAAYGLGVAYYQSGDVEKAIGVLEQNAENTDALYELGVIYSEQGDYDKAEEKFLELLTIDPEDEFAWYELGYLYLETGYYEDAFECFNNVLLIDSSDPDAPYELARIYAISGDVDGALRALNQAFQNGFDDLEFVQEDPDLETVTSTDGFAELVDHYFRD
;
A
#
# COMPACT_ATOMS: atom_id res chain seq x y z
N MET A 1 -14.39 -47.23 6.91
CA MET A 1 -13.97 -46.29 7.97
C MET A 1 -12.67 -45.65 7.52
N LYS A 2 -12.75 -44.37 7.10
CA LYS A 2 -12.01 -43.22 7.68
C LYS A 2 -10.56 -43.14 7.15
N TYR A 3 -10.08 -42.18 6.35
CA TYR A 3 -10.49 -40.88 5.76
C TYR A 3 -9.68 -40.79 4.44
N THR A 4 -10.14 -40.38 3.25
CA THR A 4 -10.79 -39.14 2.76
C THR A 4 -9.91 -37.89 2.87
N LEU A 5 -9.49 -37.40 1.70
CA LEU A 5 -9.16 -36.00 1.36
C LEU A 5 -7.83 -35.40 1.88
N LEU A 6 -6.79 -35.44 1.05
CA LEU A 6 -5.66 -34.48 1.12
C LEU A 6 -5.03 -34.30 -0.27
N ILE A 7 -5.82 -33.87 -1.25
CA ILE A 7 -5.33 -33.41 -2.56
C ILE A 7 -6.21 -32.23 -2.95
N LEU A 8 -5.67 -30.99 -2.86
CA LEU A 8 -6.06 -29.75 -3.59
C LEU A 8 -5.76 -28.43 -2.82
N ILE A 9 -4.61 -28.25 -2.16
CA ILE A 9 -4.16 -26.90 -1.71
C ILE A 9 -2.65 -26.70 -1.95
N LEU A 10 -2.11 -27.16 -3.07
CA LEU A 10 -0.69 -26.98 -3.41
C LEU A 10 -0.49 -26.64 -4.89
N GLY A 11 -1.43 -25.89 -5.47
CA GLY A 11 -1.51 -25.63 -6.91
C GLY A 11 -1.45 -24.17 -7.35
N LEU A 12 -1.34 -23.20 -6.45
CA LEU A 12 -1.29 -21.77 -6.81
C LEU A 12 -0.07 -21.00 -6.29
N PHE A 13 0.77 -21.60 -5.45
CA PHE A 13 1.98 -20.97 -4.91
C PHE A 13 3.24 -21.09 -5.80
N PHE A 14 3.11 -21.53 -7.06
CA PHE A 14 4.25 -21.80 -7.95
C PHE A 14 4.21 -21.04 -9.29
N HIS A 15 3.85 -19.74 -9.27
CA HIS A 15 4.07 -18.87 -10.43
C HIS A 15 4.87 -17.58 -10.19
N PHE A 16 5.41 -17.35 -8.99
CA PHE A 16 6.17 -16.11 -8.72
C PHE A 16 7.70 -16.23 -8.57
N SER A 17 8.30 -17.42 -8.72
CA SER A 17 9.75 -17.60 -8.48
C SER A 17 10.64 -17.59 -9.74
N ALA A 18 10.20 -17.05 -10.89
CA ALA A 18 11.04 -17.10 -12.11
C ALA A 18 11.02 -15.88 -13.03
N ASN A 19 10.35 -14.77 -12.70
CA ASN A 19 10.20 -13.66 -13.65
C ASN A 19 10.51 -12.24 -13.13
N ALA A 20 11.05 -12.09 -11.92
CA ALA A 20 11.48 -10.78 -11.41
C ALA A 20 12.63 -10.14 -12.23
N GLN A 21 13.38 -10.93 -13.00
CA GLN A 21 14.51 -10.45 -13.82
C GLN A 21 14.10 -9.95 -15.24
N GLY A 22 12.79 -9.86 -15.54
CA GLY A 22 12.34 -9.53 -16.90
C GLY A 22 11.03 -8.74 -17.00
N ARG A 23 10.46 -8.28 -15.89
CA ARG A 23 9.31 -7.35 -15.96
C ARG A 23 9.81 -5.96 -16.33
N PRO A 24 9.25 -5.31 -17.35
CA PRO A 24 9.64 -3.95 -17.67
C PRO A 24 9.27 -3.03 -16.51
N THR A 25 10.15 -2.10 -16.15
CA THR A 25 9.83 -1.00 -15.23
C THR A 25 8.62 -0.20 -15.73
N VAL A 26 7.98 0.60 -14.87
CA VAL A 26 6.94 1.59 -15.25
C VAL A 26 7.31 2.33 -16.56
N ALA A 27 8.59 2.62 -16.82
CA ALA A 27 9.05 3.26 -18.05
C ALA A 27 8.95 2.42 -19.36
N ASN A 28 8.83 1.08 -19.31
CA ASN A 28 8.96 0.20 -20.49
C ASN A 28 7.76 -0.75 -20.74
N ARG A 29 6.64 -0.61 -20.01
CA ARG A 29 5.44 -1.45 -20.25
C ARG A 29 4.58 -0.90 -21.39
N SER A 30 4.27 -1.75 -22.36
CA SER A 30 3.38 -1.43 -23.47
C SER A 30 1.93 -1.83 -23.14
N GLN A 31 1.23 -0.97 -22.40
CA GLN A 31 -0.17 -0.58 -22.66
C GLN A 31 -0.71 0.20 -21.44
N LYS A 32 -0.80 1.52 -21.60
CA LYS A 32 -1.72 2.35 -20.81
C LYS A 32 -3.12 2.04 -21.32
N PHE A 33 -4.05 1.67 -20.45
CA PHE A 33 -5.44 1.46 -20.86
C PHE A 33 -5.93 2.75 -21.54
N SER A 34 -6.54 2.65 -22.73
CA SER A 34 -7.01 3.81 -23.49
C SER A 34 -8.33 4.39 -22.97
N GLY A 35 -8.80 3.91 -21.80
CA GLY A 35 -9.95 4.47 -21.07
C GLY A 35 -9.56 5.78 -20.39
N GLY A 36 -10.53 6.66 -20.16
CA GLY A 36 -10.32 8.02 -19.63
C GLY A 36 -9.27 8.09 -18.53
N GLY A 37 -8.40 9.10 -18.61
CA GLY A 37 -7.36 9.29 -17.60
C GLY A 37 -7.98 9.46 -16.21
N MET A 38 -7.46 8.71 -15.23
CA MET A 38 -7.88 8.78 -13.84
C MET A 38 -7.79 10.22 -13.33
N ALA A 39 -8.84 10.70 -12.69
CA ALA A 39 -8.79 12.01 -12.06
C ALA A 39 -8.08 11.88 -10.71
N MET A 40 -7.02 12.67 -10.50
CA MET A 40 -6.27 12.67 -9.25
C MET A 40 -7.16 13.24 -8.13
N VAL A 41 -7.94 12.38 -7.50
CA VAL A 41 -8.46 12.64 -6.16
C VAL A 41 -7.27 12.62 -5.23
N LYS A 42 -7.15 13.63 -4.36
CA LYS A 42 -6.13 13.58 -3.31
C LYS A 42 -6.33 12.25 -2.57
N LYS A 43 -5.28 11.41 -2.49
CA LYS A 43 -5.28 10.17 -1.68
C LYS A 43 -6.06 10.48 -0.40
N LYS A 44 -7.23 9.85 -0.22
CA LYS A 44 -7.83 9.84 1.11
C LYS A 44 -6.76 9.20 1.96
N THR A 45 -6.26 9.92 2.96
CA THR A 45 -5.26 9.40 3.91
C THR A 45 -5.66 7.97 4.21
N ASN A 46 -4.84 7.01 3.77
CA ASN A 46 -5.22 5.61 3.83
C ASN A 46 -5.50 5.33 5.31
N PRO A 47 -6.64 4.71 5.67
CA PRO A 47 -6.84 4.28 7.05
C PRO A 47 -5.64 3.46 7.57
N LYS A 48 -4.91 2.77 6.68
CA LYS A 48 -3.61 2.15 6.96
C LYS A 48 -2.50 3.16 7.26
N ASP A 49 -2.38 4.27 6.53
CA ASP A 49 -1.49 5.41 6.87
C ASP A 49 -1.78 5.96 8.27
N LYS A 50 -3.05 5.89 8.72
CA LYS A 50 -3.44 6.28 10.09
C LYS A 50 -3.19 5.18 11.14
N LYS A 51 -3.08 3.92 10.74
CA LYS A 51 -2.72 2.78 11.61
C LYS A 51 -1.20 2.64 11.75
N MET A 52 -0.44 3.16 10.80
CA MET A 52 1.02 3.32 10.82
C MET A 52 1.39 4.45 11.79
N GLY A 53 1.54 4.14 13.08
CA GLY A 53 2.05 5.07 14.11
C GLY A 53 3.49 5.49 13.79
N LEU A 54 3.98 6.65 14.28
CA LEU A 54 5.24 7.35 13.87
C LEU A 54 5.06 8.38 12.74
N GLY A 55 3.91 9.06 12.67
CA GLY A 55 3.68 10.09 11.64
C GLY A 55 3.47 9.54 10.23
N GLY A 56 3.07 8.26 10.11
CA GLY A 56 2.79 7.57 8.84
C GLY A 56 3.75 6.43 8.50
N ALA A 57 4.79 6.19 9.30
CA ALA A 57 5.75 5.11 9.13
C ALA A 57 5.33 3.82 9.88
N ARG A 58 5.97 2.67 9.63
CA ARG A 58 5.67 1.41 10.33
C ARG A 58 6.48 1.31 11.61
N ARG A 59 5.92 0.70 12.66
CA ARG A 59 6.71 0.30 13.83
C ARG A 59 7.16 -1.14 13.64
N PRO A 60 8.45 -1.47 13.73
CA PRO A 60 8.92 -2.84 13.65
C PRO A 60 8.20 -3.72 14.68
N GLU A 61 7.80 -4.94 14.29
CA GLU A 61 7.05 -5.84 15.17
C GLU A 61 7.82 -6.17 16.46
N THR A 62 9.15 -6.28 16.33
CA THR A 62 10.07 -6.52 17.43
C THR A 62 11.26 -5.58 17.31
N ILE A 63 11.59 -4.91 18.42
CA ILE A 63 12.83 -4.15 18.56
C ILE A 63 13.58 -4.80 19.73
N GLU A 64 14.72 -5.42 19.45
CA GLU A 64 15.48 -6.15 20.48
C GLU A 64 16.25 -5.22 21.42
N ASN A 65 16.70 -4.08 20.88
CA ASN A 65 17.48 -3.09 21.59
C ASN A 65 16.57 -2.13 22.37
N GLU A 66 16.73 -2.08 23.69
CA GLU A 66 15.86 -1.28 24.59
C GLU A 66 16.00 0.22 24.28
N GLU A 67 17.22 0.70 24.07
CA GLU A 67 17.50 2.09 23.74
C GLU A 67 16.90 2.50 22.37
N VAL A 68 16.96 1.60 21.39
CA VAL A 68 16.28 1.81 20.09
C VAL A 68 14.77 1.83 20.28
N GLY A 69 14.22 0.92 21.10
CA GLY A 69 12.80 0.89 21.42
C GLY A 69 12.30 2.16 22.12
N GLU A 70 13.11 2.74 23.00
CA GLU A 70 12.84 4.06 23.61
C GLU A 70 12.81 5.16 22.55
N ALA A 71 13.77 5.16 21.63
CA ALA A 71 13.83 6.14 20.56
C ALA A 71 12.63 6.08 19.60
N PHE A 72 12.09 4.88 19.34
CA PHE A 72 10.83 4.74 18.61
C PHE A 72 9.64 5.36 19.35
N ASN A 73 9.59 5.32 20.69
CA ASN A 73 8.56 6.04 21.43
C ASN A 73 8.73 7.57 21.27
N THR A 74 9.98 8.07 21.29
CA THR A 74 10.29 9.47 21.04
C THR A 74 9.88 9.91 19.61
N LEU A 75 10.04 9.04 18.62
CA LEU A 75 9.49 9.24 17.28
C LEU A 75 7.96 9.32 17.31
N GLU A 76 7.26 8.41 18.01
CA GLU A 76 5.79 8.44 18.07
C GLU A 76 5.25 9.73 18.68
N GLU A 77 6.00 10.33 19.60
CA GLU A 77 5.68 11.63 20.21
C GLU A 77 5.93 12.82 19.28
N GLY A 78 6.57 12.61 18.13
CA GLY A 78 6.92 13.65 17.16
C GLY A 78 8.19 14.42 17.49
N ASN A 79 9.01 13.91 18.42
CA ASN A 79 10.24 14.55 18.87
C ASN A 79 11.43 14.15 17.97
N TRP A 80 11.33 14.45 16.67
CA TRP A 80 12.25 13.95 15.62
C TRP A 80 13.73 14.23 15.89
N ALA A 81 14.06 15.42 16.38
CA ALA A 81 15.44 15.81 16.65
C ALA A 81 16.07 14.98 17.78
N GLU A 82 15.31 14.67 18.82
CA GLU A 82 15.78 13.83 19.93
C GLU A 82 15.92 12.38 19.50
N ALA A 83 14.96 11.88 18.72
CA ALA A 83 15.05 10.54 18.16
C ALA A 83 16.25 10.36 17.21
N ILE A 84 16.59 11.37 16.40
CA ILE A 84 17.81 11.36 15.57
C ILE A 84 19.03 11.14 16.46
N ASP A 85 19.19 11.95 17.52
CA ASP A 85 20.33 11.85 18.43
C ASP A 85 20.40 10.47 19.12
N GLN A 86 19.24 9.88 19.47
CA GLN A 86 19.17 8.56 20.10
C GLN A 86 19.51 7.41 19.15
N LEU A 87 19.17 7.53 17.86
CA LEU A 87 19.30 6.46 16.87
C LEU A 87 20.64 6.47 16.11
N ASP A 88 21.26 7.65 15.96
CA ASP A 88 22.52 7.83 15.19
C ASP A 88 23.60 6.85 15.66
N ASP A 89 23.78 6.73 16.98
CA ASP A 89 24.79 5.87 17.62
C ASP A 89 24.64 4.37 17.32
N TYR A 90 23.43 3.92 16.94
CA TYR A 90 23.12 2.51 16.71
C TYR A 90 22.94 2.15 15.23
N SER A 91 22.68 3.14 14.37
CA SER A 91 22.29 2.96 12.96
C SER A 91 23.28 2.14 12.11
N ASP A 92 24.57 2.17 12.42
CA ASP A 92 25.59 1.35 11.72
C ASP A 92 25.53 -0.15 12.10
N SER A 93 24.89 -0.49 13.22
CA SER A 93 24.93 -1.83 13.84
C SER A 93 23.57 -2.47 14.03
N ASP A 94 22.50 -1.68 13.97
CA ASP A 94 21.13 -2.09 14.23
C ASP A 94 20.23 -1.59 13.08
N PRO A 95 19.66 -2.51 12.26
CA PRO A 95 18.86 -2.13 11.11
C PRO A 95 17.56 -1.43 11.50
N ASP A 96 16.97 -1.73 12.67
CA ASP A 96 15.77 -1.05 13.16
C ASP A 96 16.11 0.38 13.57
N ALA A 97 17.30 0.58 14.16
CA ALA A 97 17.77 1.91 14.49
C ALA A 97 18.00 2.77 13.24
N ALA A 98 18.59 2.19 12.21
CA ALA A 98 18.80 2.88 10.95
C ALA A 98 17.47 3.19 10.24
N TYR A 99 16.52 2.27 10.27
CA TYR A 99 15.17 2.51 9.79
C TYR A 99 14.52 3.70 10.53
N GLY A 100 14.49 3.66 11.86
CA GLY A 100 13.95 4.73 12.68
C GLY A 100 14.65 6.08 12.43
N LEU A 101 15.97 6.07 12.24
CA LEU A 101 16.75 7.27 11.92
C LEU A 101 16.36 7.84 10.55
N GLY A 102 16.14 6.98 9.56
CA GLY A 102 15.62 7.35 8.25
C GLY A 102 14.26 8.02 8.34
N VAL A 103 13.32 7.42 9.09
CA VAL A 103 12.00 8.01 9.36
C VAL A 103 12.13 9.36 10.04
N ALA A 104 12.99 9.48 11.05
CA ALA A 104 13.22 10.73 11.78
C ALA A 104 13.70 11.86 10.87
N TYR A 105 14.69 11.57 10.01
CA TYR A 105 15.17 12.52 9.01
C TYR A 105 14.09 12.89 7.99
N TYR A 106 13.24 11.94 7.61
CA TYR A 106 12.16 12.21 6.67
C TYR A 106 11.14 13.18 7.26
N GLN A 107 10.69 12.90 8.49
CA GLN A 107 9.73 13.72 9.23
C GLN A 107 10.30 15.10 9.60
N SER A 108 11.62 15.23 9.77
CA SER A 108 12.30 16.52 9.97
C SER A 108 12.48 17.34 8.67
N GLY A 109 12.20 16.72 7.51
CA GLY A 109 12.34 17.32 6.18
C GLY A 109 13.72 17.15 5.53
N ASP A 110 14.63 16.41 6.15
CA ASP A 110 15.97 16.11 5.64
C ASP A 110 15.96 14.88 4.72
N VAL A 111 15.21 14.94 3.62
CA VAL A 111 14.93 13.80 2.74
C VAL A 111 16.20 13.14 2.17
N GLU A 112 17.23 13.91 1.86
CA GLU A 112 18.51 13.36 1.35
C GLU A 112 19.20 12.46 2.39
N LYS A 113 19.15 12.83 3.68
CA LYS A 113 19.70 12.00 4.76
C LYS A 113 18.85 10.78 5.00
N ALA A 114 17.52 10.93 4.95
CA ALA A 114 16.59 9.82 5.09
C ALA A 114 16.91 8.71 4.08
N ILE A 115 16.97 9.06 2.78
CA ILE A 115 17.32 8.11 1.73
C ILE A 115 18.72 7.51 1.97
N GLY A 116 19.72 8.34 2.29
CA GLY A 116 21.10 7.86 2.48
C GLY A 116 21.28 6.85 3.62
N VAL A 117 20.49 6.95 4.70
CA VAL A 117 20.51 5.98 5.80
C VAL A 117 19.70 4.73 5.45
N LEU A 118 18.52 4.89 4.86
CA LEU A 118 17.64 3.77 4.50
C LEU A 118 18.27 2.87 3.42
N GLU A 119 18.97 3.43 2.43
CA GLU A 119 19.63 2.66 1.36
C GLU A 119 20.76 1.75 1.86
N GLN A 120 21.37 2.06 3.01
CA GLN A 120 22.42 1.22 3.59
C GLN A 120 21.86 -0.08 4.18
N ASN A 121 20.56 -0.15 4.41
CA ASN A 121 19.86 -1.26 5.05
C ASN A 121 18.92 -1.98 4.08
N ALA A 122 19.42 -2.29 2.88
CA ALA A 122 18.64 -2.81 1.75
C ALA A 122 17.93 -4.17 1.97
N GLU A 123 18.09 -4.83 3.12
CA GLU A 123 17.39 -6.07 3.47
C GLU A 123 16.31 -5.89 4.56
N ASN A 124 16.19 -4.70 5.18
CA ASN A 124 15.14 -4.40 6.14
C ASN A 124 13.85 -4.03 5.38
N THR A 125 12.77 -4.79 5.59
CA THR A 125 11.50 -4.60 4.88
C THR A 125 10.82 -3.28 5.20
N ASP A 126 10.93 -2.78 6.43
CA ASP A 126 10.41 -1.46 6.81
C ASP A 126 11.19 -0.32 6.15
N ALA A 127 12.50 -0.44 6.03
CA ALA A 127 13.32 0.52 5.29
C ALA A 127 13.00 0.52 3.79
N LEU A 128 12.78 -0.65 3.19
CA LEU A 128 12.37 -0.77 1.79
C LEU A 128 10.99 -0.15 1.54
N TYR A 129 10.04 -0.36 2.45
CA TYR A 129 8.71 0.24 2.38
C TYR A 129 8.81 1.77 2.40
N GLU A 130 9.54 2.30 3.37
CA GLU A 130 9.72 3.75 3.55
C GLU A 130 10.42 4.38 2.35
N LEU A 131 11.46 3.76 1.80
CA LEU A 131 12.08 4.20 0.56
C LEU A 131 11.08 4.23 -0.60
N GLY A 132 10.23 3.19 -0.71
CA GLY A 132 9.17 3.13 -1.71
C GLY A 132 8.20 4.32 -1.60
N VAL A 133 7.76 4.64 -0.38
CA VAL A 133 6.89 5.79 -0.09
C VAL A 133 7.58 7.10 -0.43
N ILE A 134 8.81 7.32 0.05
CA ILE A 134 9.58 8.56 -0.21
C ILE A 134 9.76 8.77 -1.72
N TYR A 135 10.15 7.72 -2.46
CA TYR A 135 10.32 7.82 -3.90
C TYR A 135 8.99 8.09 -4.63
N SER A 136 7.88 7.52 -4.17
CA SER A 136 6.54 7.77 -4.70
C SER A 136 6.14 9.23 -4.51
N GLU A 137 6.35 9.78 -3.31
CA GLU A 137 6.04 11.19 -3.00
C GLU A 137 6.92 12.19 -3.78
N GLN A 138 8.16 11.79 -4.12
CA GLN A 138 9.03 12.55 -5.02
C GLN A 138 8.65 12.42 -6.51
N GLY A 139 7.73 11.50 -6.85
CA GLY A 139 7.35 11.16 -8.22
C GLY A 139 8.39 10.31 -8.97
N ASP A 140 9.36 9.73 -8.27
CA ASP A 140 10.34 8.77 -8.81
C ASP A 140 9.72 7.37 -8.80
N TYR A 141 8.64 7.19 -9.58
CA TYR A 141 7.81 5.98 -9.57
C TYR A 141 8.56 4.71 -9.96
N ASP A 142 9.59 4.80 -10.79
CA ASP A 142 10.42 3.63 -11.16
C ASP A 142 11.18 3.10 -9.94
N LYS A 143 11.76 3.99 -9.11
CA LYS A 143 12.43 3.56 -7.88
C LYS A 143 11.46 3.12 -6.80
N ALA A 144 10.31 3.77 -6.69
CA ALA A 144 9.28 3.35 -5.76
C ALA A 144 8.79 1.91 -6.07
N GLU A 145 8.52 1.62 -7.35
CA GLU A 145 8.19 0.26 -7.82
C GLU A 145 9.32 -0.73 -7.45
N GLU A 146 10.58 -0.38 -7.72
CA GLU A 146 11.74 -1.22 -7.39
C GLU A 146 11.75 -1.60 -5.90
N LYS A 147 11.59 -0.62 -4.99
CA LYS A 147 11.68 -0.87 -3.55
C LYS A 147 10.50 -1.68 -3.00
N PHE A 148 9.29 -1.43 -3.48
CA PHE A 148 8.13 -2.27 -3.11
C PHE A 148 8.29 -3.71 -3.64
N LEU A 149 8.82 -3.91 -4.84
CA LEU A 149 9.06 -5.26 -5.38
C LEU A 149 10.20 -6.00 -4.66
N GLU A 150 11.25 -5.29 -4.24
CA GLU A 150 12.31 -5.84 -3.39
C GLU A 150 11.72 -6.31 -2.06
N LEU A 151 10.91 -5.47 -1.40
CA LEU A 151 10.20 -5.84 -0.19
C LEU A 151 9.35 -7.09 -0.39
N LEU A 152 8.49 -7.11 -1.42
CA LEU A 152 7.59 -8.24 -1.71
C LEU A 152 8.33 -9.52 -2.11
N THR A 153 9.62 -9.43 -2.45
CA THR A 153 10.47 -10.60 -2.65
C THR A 153 10.89 -11.23 -1.32
N ILE A 154 11.07 -10.40 -0.27
CA ILE A 154 11.43 -10.82 1.08
C ILE A 154 10.19 -11.26 1.85
N ASP A 155 9.14 -10.43 1.83
CA ASP A 155 7.85 -10.69 2.45
C ASP A 155 6.69 -10.59 1.42
N PRO A 156 6.32 -11.72 0.80
CA PRO A 156 5.23 -11.74 -0.18
C PRO A 156 3.83 -11.50 0.42
N GLU A 157 3.69 -11.53 1.75
CA GLU A 157 2.43 -11.33 2.47
C GLU A 157 2.32 -9.91 3.06
N ASP A 158 3.27 -9.02 2.74
CA ASP A 158 3.20 -7.61 3.15
C ASP A 158 2.06 -6.89 2.41
N GLU A 159 0.92 -6.79 3.10
CA GLU A 159 -0.30 -6.17 2.63
C GLU A 159 -0.11 -4.68 2.27
N PHE A 160 0.71 -3.96 3.03
CA PHE A 160 0.92 -2.52 2.82
C PHE A 160 1.72 -2.29 1.53
N ALA A 161 2.76 -3.10 1.29
CA ALA A 161 3.54 -3.03 0.07
C ALA A 161 2.70 -3.36 -1.17
N TRP A 162 1.82 -4.37 -1.09
CA TRP A 162 0.86 -4.63 -2.17
C TRP A 162 -0.09 -3.46 -2.41
N TYR A 163 -0.60 -2.84 -1.34
CA TYR A 163 -1.50 -1.70 -1.46
C TYR A 163 -0.82 -0.48 -2.12
N GLU A 164 0.35 -0.07 -1.62
CA GLU A 164 1.07 1.08 -2.16
C GLU A 164 1.57 0.85 -3.59
N LEU A 165 2.00 -0.38 -3.92
CA LEU A 165 2.34 -0.74 -5.29
C LEU A 165 1.10 -0.69 -6.21
N GLY A 166 -0.06 -1.15 -5.74
CA GLY A 166 -1.32 -1.04 -6.46
C GLY A 166 -1.72 0.41 -6.71
N TYR A 167 -1.59 1.26 -5.70
CA TYR A 167 -1.84 2.69 -5.81
C TYR A 167 -0.88 3.39 -6.79
N LEU A 168 0.41 3.07 -6.74
CA LEU A 168 1.41 3.56 -7.70
C LEU A 168 1.03 3.18 -9.13
N TYR A 169 0.61 1.94 -9.36
CA TYR A 169 0.13 1.49 -10.67
C TYR A 169 -1.17 2.20 -11.10
N LEU A 170 -2.08 2.49 -10.18
CA LEU A 170 -3.25 3.33 -10.48
C LEU A 170 -2.84 4.73 -10.95
N GLU A 171 -1.97 5.42 -10.21
CA GLU A 171 -1.52 6.78 -10.54
C GLU A 171 -0.80 6.84 -11.90
N THR A 172 -0.04 5.80 -12.22
CA THR A 172 0.73 5.71 -13.47
C THR A 172 -0.09 5.15 -14.64
N GLY A 173 -1.30 4.63 -14.38
CA GLY A 173 -2.27 4.17 -15.39
C GLY A 173 -2.11 2.71 -15.82
N TYR A 174 -1.43 1.89 -15.02
CA TYR A 174 -1.28 0.45 -15.18
C TYR A 174 -2.39 -0.29 -14.44
N TYR A 175 -3.63 -0.15 -14.91
CA TYR A 175 -4.81 -0.60 -14.17
C TYR A 175 -4.88 -2.12 -13.97
N GLU A 176 -4.39 -2.94 -14.89
CA GLU A 176 -4.32 -4.39 -14.71
C GLU A 176 -3.34 -4.78 -13.59
N ASP A 177 -2.18 -4.13 -13.54
CA ASP A 177 -1.19 -4.38 -12.49
C ASP A 177 -1.72 -3.92 -11.13
N ALA A 178 -2.40 -2.77 -11.08
CA ALA A 178 -3.10 -2.29 -9.89
C ALA A 178 -4.18 -3.28 -9.43
N PHE A 179 -4.99 -3.81 -10.36
CA PHE A 179 -6.02 -4.80 -10.09
C PHE A 179 -5.45 -6.03 -9.41
N GLU A 180 -4.35 -6.58 -9.94
CA GLU A 180 -3.67 -7.73 -9.33
C GLU A 180 -3.15 -7.39 -7.92
N CYS A 181 -2.60 -6.20 -7.71
CA CYS A 181 -2.11 -5.78 -6.40
C CYS A 181 -3.23 -5.72 -5.34
N PHE A 182 -4.36 -5.09 -5.64
CA PHE A 182 -5.49 -5.02 -4.69
C PHE A 182 -6.16 -6.38 -4.46
N ASN A 183 -6.13 -7.29 -5.44
CA ASN A 183 -6.55 -8.68 -5.20
C ASN A 183 -5.59 -9.44 -4.28
N ASN A 184 -4.28 -9.15 -4.32
CA ASN A 184 -3.34 -9.71 -3.34
C ASN A 184 -3.60 -9.17 -1.93
N VAL A 185 -3.93 -7.87 -1.79
CA VAL A 185 -4.40 -7.32 -0.51
C VAL A 185 -5.59 -8.12 0.03
N LEU A 186 -6.63 -8.35 -0.79
CA LEU A 186 -7.81 -9.14 -0.42
C LEU A 186 -7.53 -10.63 -0.18
N LEU A 187 -6.44 -11.17 -0.71
CA LEU A 187 -6.00 -12.54 -0.44
C LEU A 187 -5.38 -12.65 0.97
N ILE A 188 -4.67 -11.60 1.39
CA ILE A 188 -4.02 -11.50 2.70
C ILE A 188 -5.05 -11.09 3.77
N ASP A 189 -5.75 -9.98 3.57
CA ASP A 189 -6.86 -9.51 4.40
C ASP A 189 -8.14 -9.37 3.58
N SER A 190 -8.97 -10.42 3.60
CA SER A 190 -10.29 -10.41 2.94
C SER A 190 -11.28 -9.39 3.52
N SER A 191 -11.01 -8.86 4.71
CA SER A 191 -11.85 -7.87 5.40
C SER A 191 -11.41 -6.42 5.15
N ASP A 192 -10.36 -6.21 4.36
CA ASP A 192 -9.91 -4.86 4.03
C ASP A 192 -10.99 -4.07 3.29
N PRO A 193 -11.39 -2.88 3.79
CA PRO A 193 -12.43 -2.07 3.16
C PRO A 193 -11.91 -1.22 1.99
N ASP A 194 -10.61 -0.92 1.96
CA ASP A 194 -10.03 0.04 1.02
C ASP A 194 -9.70 -0.61 -0.34
N ALA A 195 -9.12 -1.81 -0.35
CA ALA A 195 -8.85 -2.57 -1.57
C ALA A 195 -10.09 -2.79 -2.48
N PRO A 196 -11.27 -3.21 -1.99
CA PRO A 196 -12.46 -3.33 -2.83
C PRO A 196 -12.98 -1.97 -3.31
N TYR A 197 -12.75 -0.88 -2.58
CA TYR A 197 -13.04 0.47 -3.09
C TYR A 197 -12.12 0.84 -4.26
N GLU A 198 -10.82 0.58 -4.15
CA GLU A 198 -9.86 0.83 -5.25
C GLU A 198 -10.17 -0.05 -6.48
N LEU A 199 -10.57 -1.31 -6.26
CA LEU A 199 -11.08 -2.17 -7.34
C LEU A 199 -12.34 -1.59 -8.00
N ALA A 200 -13.24 -0.96 -7.24
CA ALA A 200 -14.42 -0.32 -7.80
C ALA A 200 -14.05 0.82 -8.76
N ARG A 201 -13.04 1.63 -8.41
CA ARG A 201 -12.51 2.68 -9.29
C ARG A 201 -11.95 2.09 -10.57
N ILE A 202 -11.16 1.02 -10.49
CA ILE A 202 -10.62 0.30 -11.66
C ILE A 202 -11.75 -0.17 -12.59
N TYR A 203 -12.76 -0.82 -12.02
CA TYR A 203 -13.91 -1.29 -12.79
C TYR A 203 -14.66 -0.12 -13.45
N ALA A 204 -14.89 0.98 -12.73
CA ALA A 204 -15.58 2.15 -13.26
C ALA A 204 -14.81 2.81 -14.42
N ILE A 205 -13.48 2.94 -14.31
CA ILE A 205 -12.59 3.46 -15.37
C ILE A 205 -12.64 2.56 -16.62
N SER A 206 -12.74 1.24 -16.43
CA SER A 206 -12.89 0.28 -17.53
C SER A 206 -14.30 0.26 -18.15
N GLY A 207 -15.27 0.96 -17.53
CA GLY A 207 -16.67 0.98 -17.94
C GLY A 207 -17.50 -0.20 -17.44
N ASP A 208 -16.95 -1.05 -16.57
CA ASP A 208 -17.67 -2.15 -15.92
C ASP A 208 -18.42 -1.65 -14.68
N VAL A 209 -19.57 -1.01 -14.91
CA VAL A 209 -20.43 -0.49 -13.85
C VAL A 209 -20.91 -1.59 -12.90
N ASP A 210 -21.22 -2.79 -13.43
CA ASP A 210 -21.68 -3.91 -12.60
C ASP A 210 -20.53 -4.43 -11.70
N GLY A 211 -19.31 -4.48 -12.22
CA GLY A 211 -18.10 -4.78 -11.45
C GLY A 211 -17.86 -3.77 -10.34
N ALA A 212 -17.95 -2.48 -10.66
CA ALA A 212 -17.77 -1.42 -9.68
C ALA A 212 -18.82 -1.46 -8.56
N LEU A 213 -20.09 -1.71 -8.87
CA LEU A 213 -21.15 -1.87 -7.86
C LEU A 213 -20.91 -3.08 -6.95
N ARG A 214 -20.45 -4.22 -7.49
CA ARG A 214 -20.09 -5.39 -6.67
C ARG A 214 -18.94 -5.08 -5.73
N ALA A 215 -17.93 -4.37 -6.22
CA ALA A 215 -16.75 -3.99 -5.45
C ALA A 215 -17.11 -2.96 -4.36
N LEU A 216 -17.91 -1.94 -4.66
CA LEU A 216 -18.45 -1.00 -3.66
C LEU A 216 -19.29 -1.70 -2.59
N ASN A 217 -20.14 -2.65 -3.00
CA ASN A 217 -20.90 -3.44 -2.04
C ASN A 217 -19.96 -4.20 -1.08
N GLN A 218 -18.88 -4.80 -1.60
CA GLN A 218 -17.89 -5.46 -0.74
C GLN A 218 -17.17 -4.46 0.17
N ALA A 219 -16.78 -3.29 -0.34
CA ALA A 219 -16.15 -2.24 0.47
C ALA A 219 -17.05 -1.81 1.65
N PHE A 220 -18.32 -1.55 1.39
CA PHE A 220 -19.28 -1.18 2.44
C PHE A 220 -19.53 -2.32 3.44
N GLN A 221 -19.56 -3.58 2.98
CA GLN A 221 -19.63 -4.75 3.88
C GLN A 221 -18.40 -4.88 4.77
N ASN A 222 -17.22 -4.55 4.24
CA ASN A 222 -15.96 -4.56 4.96
C ASN A 222 -15.77 -3.33 5.88
N GLY A 223 -16.72 -2.39 5.87
CA GLY A 223 -16.74 -1.25 6.78
C GLY A 223 -16.24 0.06 6.17
N PHE A 224 -16.10 0.16 4.84
CA PHE A 224 -15.90 1.44 4.19
C PHE A 224 -17.14 2.32 4.40
N ASP A 225 -17.02 3.42 5.14
CA ASP A 225 -18.15 4.19 5.66
C ASP A 225 -18.19 5.65 5.17
N ASP A 226 -17.31 6.02 4.24
CA ASP A 226 -17.18 7.40 3.77
C ASP A 226 -17.95 7.61 2.46
N LEU A 227 -19.26 7.68 2.58
CA LEU A 227 -20.16 7.87 1.45
C LEU A 227 -19.90 9.18 0.68
N GLU A 228 -19.57 10.25 1.40
CA GLU A 228 -19.26 11.56 0.79
C GLU A 228 -18.06 11.42 -0.15
N PHE A 229 -17.01 10.74 0.29
CA PHE A 229 -15.83 10.48 -0.54
C PHE A 229 -16.17 9.67 -1.80
N VAL A 230 -17.01 8.63 -1.69
CA VAL A 230 -17.44 7.84 -2.88
C VAL A 230 -18.25 8.69 -3.85
N GLN A 231 -19.12 9.57 -3.35
CA GLN A 231 -19.97 10.43 -4.18
C GLN A 231 -19.20 11.53 -4.89
N GLU A 232 -18.13 12.03 -4.27
CA GLU A 232 -17.27 13.06 -4.84
C GLU A 232 -16.16 12.49 -5.75
N ASP A 233 -15.96 11.16 -5.78
CA ASP A 233 -14.95 10.52 -6.60
C ASP A 233 -15.31 10.59 -8.11
N PRO A 234 -14.58 11.38 -8.91
CA PRO A 234 -14.78 11.51 -10.36
C PRO A 234 -14.64 10.18 -11.11
N ASP A 235 -13.81 9.24 -10.64
CA ASP A 235 -13.65 7.95 -11.32
C ASP A 235 -14.91 7.09 -11.18
N LEU A 236 -15.73 7.36 -10.16
CA LEU A 236 -16.99 6.67 -9.88
C LEU A 236 -18.23 7.41 -10.41
N GLU A 237 -18.09 8.53 -11.15
CA GLU A 237 -19.23 9.32 -11.66
C GLU A 237 -20.25 8.47 -12.42
N THR A 238 -19.75 7.53 -13.23
CA THR A 238 -20.59 6.60 -14.03
C THR A 238 -21.37 5.61 -13.16
N VAL A 239 -20.91 5.36 -11.95
CA VAL A 239 -21.47 4.40 -11.00
C VAL A 239 -22.42 5.10 -10.03
N THR A 240 -22.02 6.25 -9.48
CA THR A 240 -22.79 7.01 -8.48
C THR A 240 -24.09 7.58 -9.01
N SER A 241 -24.22 7.71 -10.33
CA SER A 241 -25.44 8.14 -11.02
C SER A 241 -26.47 7.02 -11.25
N THR A 242 -26.20 5.78 -10.80
CA THR A 242 -27.03 4.61 -11.10
C THR A 242 -28.02 4.27 -9.99
N ASP A 243 -29.14 3.63 -10.37
CA ASP A 243 -30.11 3.09 -9.40
C ASP A 243 -29.45 2.05 -8.48
N GLY A 244 -28.51 1.24 -9.00
CA GLY A 244 -27.79 0.24 -8.21
C GLY A 244 -26.94 0.86 -7.11
N PHE A 245 -26.30 2.01 -7.36
CA PHE A 245 -25.59 2.73 -6.30
C PHE A 245 -26.57 3.30 -5.26
N ALA A 246 -27.71 3.85 -5.69
CA ALA A 246 -28.74 4.33 -4.77
C ALA A 246 -29.27 3.20 -3.85
N GLU A 247 -29.41 1.98 -4.37
CA GLU A 247 -29.76 0.79 -3.57
C GLU A 247 -28.69 0.45 -2.53
N LEU A 248 -27.40 0.54 -2.86
CA LEU A 248 -26.31 0.35 -1.89
C LEU A 248 -26.35 1.41 -0.79
N VAL A 249 -26.55 2.68 -1.17
CA VAL A 249 -26.67 3.78 -0.20
C VAL A 249 -27.83 3.54 0.76
N ASP A 250 -28.99 3.16 0.24
CA ASP A 250 -30.17 2.85 1.04
C ASP A 250 -29.95 1.65 1.98
N HIS A 251 -29.12 0.68 1.58
CA HIS A 251 -28.85 -0.51 2.39
C HIS A 251 -27.87 -0.25 3.54
N TYR A 252 -26.79 0.50 3.31
CA TYR A 252 -25.70 0.66 4.28
C TYR A 252 -25.75 1.98 5.07
N PHE A 253 -26.39 3.03 4.54
CA PHE A 253 -26.28 4.39 5.08
C PHE A 253 -27.62 5.03 5.46
N ARG A 254 -28.74 4.33 5.32
CA ARG A 254 -30.04 4.79 5.86
C ARG A 254 -30.39 4.04 7.15
N ASP A 255 -30.76 4.79 8.18
CA ASP A 255 -31.24 4.31 9.48
C ASP A 255 -32.56 3.52 9.40
#